data_AF-A0A8J8AER6-F1
#
_entry.id   AF-A0A8J8AER6-F1
#
_cell.length_a   1.000
_cell.length_b   1.000
_cell.length_c   1.000
_cell.angle_alpha   90.00
_cell.angle_beta   90.00
_cell.angle_gamma   90.00
#
_symmetry.space_group_name_H-M   'P 1'
#
loop_
_entity.id
_entity.type
_entity.pdbx_description
1 polymer ?
#
loop_
_entity_poly.entity_id
_entity_poly.type
_entity_poly.pdbx_seq_one_letter_code
_entity_poly.pdbx_strand_id
1 'polypeptide(L)'
;MARKKKAEDEIKELEEFEELEVVEESASSSTKKKKEKEIKTLEDLPGVGPATAEKLREAGYDSIEAIAVASPMELKEIAGISEGAALKIIQAAREAANIGTFMRADEYMEKRKTIGRISTGSKSLDKLLGGGIETQAITEVFGEFGSGKTQLAHTLAVMVQLPPEEGGLGGSVIWIDTENTFRPERIRQIAENRGLDPDETLKNIYVARAFNSNHQMLLVERAEEIIKEKAETDRPVKLLVVDSLMAHFRSEYVGRGTLAERQQKLAKHLADLHRIADLYDIAVFVTNQVQAKPDAFFGDPTRPVGGHILAHSATLRIYLRKGKAGKRVARLIDSPHLPEGEAIFRITDRGVED
;
A
#
# COMPACT_ATOMS: atom_id res chain seq x y z
N MET A 1 54.71 0.48 -17.73
CA MET A 1 54.21 1.39 -18.79
C MET A 1 52.68 1.34 -18.95
N ALA A 2 52.04 0.16 -18.98
CA ALA A 2 50.58 0.06 -19.19
C ALA A 2 49.69 0.69 -18.11
N ARG A 3 50.11 0.69 -16.83
CA ARG A 3 49.34 1.33 -15.73
C ARG A 3 49.37 2.85 -15.72
N LYS A 4 50.40 3.47 -16.32
CA LYS A 4 50.53 4.94 -16.37
C LYS A 4 49.65 5.54 -17.46
N LYS A 5 49.56 4.84 -18.60
CA LYS A 5 48.71 5.20 -19.73
C LYS A 5 47.22 5.17 -19.38
N LYS A 6 46.79 4.17 -18.60
CA LYS A 6 45.38 4.04 -18.17
C LYS A 6 44.94 5.17 -17.22
N ALA A 7 45.84 5.65 -16.36
CA ALA A 7 45.56 6.78 -15.47
C ALA A 7 45.56 8.12 -16.21
N GLU A 8 46.40 8.27 -17.24
CA GLU A 8 46.40 9.47 -18.11
C GLU A 8 45.16 9.53 -19.01
N ASP A 9 44.62 8.39 -19.44
CA ASP A 9 43.37 8.31 -20.21
C ASP A 9 42.13 8.58 -19.31
N GLU A 10 42.10 8.09 -18.06
CA GLU A 10 41.02 8.38 -17.09
C GLU A 10 40.98 9.86 -16.65
N ILE A 11 42.14 10.52 -16.55
CA ILE A 11 42.21 11.97 -16.26
C ILE A 11 41.71 12.81 -17.44
N LYS A 12 42.00 12.38 -18.68
CA LYS A 12 41.50 13.04 -19.88
C LYS A 12 39.99 12.93 -20.05
N GLU A 13 39.40 11.77 -19.72
CA GLU A 13 37.95 11.62 -19.72
C GLU A 13 37.31 12.55 -18.67
N LEU A 14 37.89 12.68 -17.47
CA LEU A 14 37.38 13.58 -16.44
C LEU A 14 37.50 15.06 -16.80
N GLU A 15 38.58 15.47 -17.47
CA GLU A 15 38.76 16.84 -17.97
C GLU A 15 37.79 17.16 -19.14
N GLU A 16 37.47 16.19 -20.01
CA GLU A 16 36.41 16.32 -21.04
C GLU A 16 35.01 16.44 -20.42
N PHE A 17 34.76 15.77 -19.29
CA PHE A 17 33.49 15.90 -18.54
C PHE A 17 33.36 17.24 -17.82
N GLU A 18 34.44 17.80 -17.26
CA GLU A 18 34.44 19.14 -16.67
C GLU A 18 34.31 20.25 -17.74
N GLU A 19 34.90 20.10 -18.93
CA GLU A 19 34.69 21.07 -20.03
C GLU A 19 33.25 21.02 -20.58
N LEU A 20 32.54 19.89 -20.48
CA LEU A 20 31.12 19.78 -20.84
C LEU A 20 30.18 20.41 -19.81
N GLU A 21 30.56 20.50 -18.53
CA GLU A 21 29.75 21.15 -17.47
C GLU A 21 29.92 22.68 -17.41
N VAL A 22 30.97 23.25 -18.01
CA VAL A 22 31.27 24.70 -17.92
C VAL A 22 30.68 25.53 -19.09
N VAL A 23 29.95 24.93 -20.03
CA VAL A 23 29.29 25.65 -21.14
C VAL A 23 27.82 25.97 -20.85
N GLU A 24 27.50 26.49 -19.66
CA GLU A 24 26.24 27.23 -19.43
C GLU A 24 26.47 28.40 -18.47
N GLU A 25 27.12 29.48 -18.92
CA GLU A 25 26.82 30.84 -18.45
C GLU A 25 27.53 31.91 -19.29
N SER A 26 27.02 32.18 -20.50
CA SER A 26 26.94 33.54 -21.06
C SER A 26 26.47 33.51 -22.52
N ALA A 27 25.17 33.67 -22.75
CA ALA A 27 24.67 34.25 -24.00
C ALA A 27 23.25 34.76 -23.80
N SER A 28 23.15 36.06 -23.53
CA SER A 28 21.95 36.84 -23.82
C SER A 28 21.58 36.63 -25.29
N SER A 29 20.50 35.91 -25.57
CA SER A 29 19.76 36.05 -26.81
C SER A 29 18.29 35.70 -26.61
N SER A 30 17.45 36.56 -27.14
CA SER A 30 15.99 36.52 -27.11
C SER A 30 15.42 35.19 -27.62
N THR A 31 15.12 34.26 -26.71
CA THR A 31 14.27 33.10 -26.99
C THR A 31 12.86 33.40 -26.52
N LYS A 32 11.92 33.42 -27.49
CA LYS A 32 10.49 33.37 -27.21
C LYS A 32 10.24 32.19 -26.26
N LYS A 33 9.82 32.46 -25.02
CA LYS A 33 9.28 31.44 -24.10
C LYS A 33 8.20 30.66 -24.85
N LYS A 34 8.51 29.46 -25.34
CA LYS A 34 7.48 28.46 -25.66
C LYS A 34 6.71 28.31 -24.35
N LYS A 35 5.41 28.59 -24.37
CA LYS A 35 4.53 28.18 -23.27
C LYS A 35 4.72 26.68 -23.14
N GLU A 36 5.39 26.23 -22.08
CA GLU A 36 5.37 24.82 -21.70
C GLU A 36 3.91 24.44 -21.55
N LYS A 37 3.50 23.45 -22.34
CA LYS A 37 2.13 22.99 -22.37
C LYS A 37 1.90 22.30 -21.03
N GLU A 38 1.03 22.89 -20.21
CA GLU A 38 0.65 22.34 -18.91
C GLU A 38 0.09 20.92 -19.13
N ILE A 39 0.75 19.91 -18.55
CA ILE A 39 0.35 18.51 -18.70
C ILE A 39 -0.83 18.24 -17.78
N LYS A 40 -2.03 18.09 -18.34
CA LYS A 40 -3.26 17.81 -17.57
C LYS A 40 -3.81 16.42 -17.85
N THR A 41 -3.65 15.94 -19.08
CA THR A 41 -4.12 14.60 -19.46
C THR A 41 -2.97 13.75 -19.95
N LEU A 42 -3.22 12.43 -20.06
CA LEU A 42 -2.23 11.49 -20.58
C LEU A 42 -1.70 11.88 -21.96
N GLU A 43 -2.55 12.42 -22.84
CA GLU A 43 -2.18 12.84 -24.19
C GLU A 43 -1.28 14.08 -24.23
N ASP A 44 -1.16 14.79 -23.11
CA ASP A 44 -0.18 15.87 -22.98
C ASP A 44 1.22 15.33 -22.66
N LEU A 45 1.35 14.06 -22.24
CA LEU A 45 2.64 13.43 -22.00
C LEU A 45 3.40 13.16 -23.31
N PRO A 46 4.72 13.39 -23.33
CA PRO A 46 5.52 13.22 -24.52
C PRO A 46 5.53 11.76 -25.00
N GLY A 47 5.09 11.53 -26.24
CA GLY A 47 5.05 10.20 -26.83
C GLY A 47 3.80 9.39 -26.50
N VAL A 48 2.83 9.97 -25.80
CA VAL A 48 1.51 9.36 -25.56
C VAL A 48 0.49 9.88 -26.57
N GLY A 49 0.19 9.07 -27.59
CA GLY A 49 -0.92 9.32 -28.51
C GLY A 49 -2.25 8.75 -27.99
N PRO A 50 -3.39 9.02 -28.65
CA PRO A 50 -4.71 8.55 -28.22
C PRO A 50 -4.79 7.03 -28.01
N ALA A 51 -4.20 6.25 -28.92
CA ALA A 51 -4.19 4.78 -28.81
C ALA A 51 -3.33 4.27 -27.64
N THR A 52 -2.25 4.97 -27.30
CA THR A 52 -1.44 4.65 -26.13
C THR A 52 -2.18 5.02 -24.85
N ALA A 53 -2.81 6.21 -24.81
CA ALA A 53 -3.60 6.66 -23.67
C ALA A 53 -4.78 5.72 -23.40
N GLU A 54 -5.45 5.22 -24.43
CA GLU A 54 -6.54 4.24 -24.31
C GLU A 54 -6.07 2.95 -23.62
N LYS A 55 -4.98 2.32 -24.11
CA LYS A 55 -4.41 1.13 -23.46
C LYS A 55 -4.00 1.36 -22.01
N LEU A 56 -3.45 2.53 -21.72
CA LEU A 56 -3.04 2.90 -20.37
C LEU A 56 -4.25 3.02 -19.44
N ARG A 57 -5.31 3.70 -19.88
CA ARG A 57 -6.57 3.80 -19.14
C ARG A 57 -7.21 2.44 -18.89
N GLU A 58 -7.26 1.58 -19.90
CA GLU A 58 -7.79 0.21 -19.77
C GLU A 58 -7.01 -0.63 -18.75
N ALA A 59 -5.73 -0.32 -18.54
CA ALA A 59 -4.87 -0.96 -17.55
C ALA A 59 -4.81 -0.22 -16.19
N GLY A 60 -5.66 0.78 -15.97
CA GLY A 60 -5.75 1.53 -14.71
C GLY A 60 -4.83 2.75 -14.60
N TYR A 61 -4.00 3.03 -15.61
CA TYR A 61 -3.10 4.19 -15.67
C TYR A 61 -3.82 5.37 -16.35
N ASP A 62 -4.86 5.89 -15.70
CA ASP A 62 -5.72 6.96 -16.22
C ASP A 62 -5.38 8.37 -15.69
N SER A 63 -4.45 8.49 -14.74
CA SER A 63 -3.97 9.76 -14.19
C SER A 63 -2.47 9.96 -14.35
N ILE A 64 -2.02 11.21 -14.23
CA ILE A 64 -0.59 11.55 -14.29
C ILE A 64 0.16 10.92 -13.10
N GLU A 65 -0.47 10.90 -11.92
CA GLU A 65 0.08 10.30 -10.71
C GLU A 65 0.27 8.79 -10.87
N ALA A 66 -0.69 8.09 -11.48
CA ALA A 66 -0.58 6.66 -11.75
C ALA A 66 0.61 6.35 -12.68
N ILE A 67 0.83 7.17 -13.71
CA ILE A 67 1.99 7.05 -14.60
C ILE A 67 3.30 7.38 -13.86
N ALA A 68 3.30 8.38 -12.99
CA ALA A 68 4.49 8.82 -12.28
C ALA A 68 5.08 7.76 -11.32
N VAL A 69 4.21 6.90 -10.76
CA VAL A 69 4.59 5.79 -9.87
C VAL A 69 4.80 4.46 -10.59
N ALA A 70 4.54 4.39 -11.89
CA ALA A 70 4.71 3.19 -12.70
C ALA A 70 6.19 2.84 -12.93
N SER A 71 6.46 1.57 -13.24
CA SER A 71 7.78 1.15 -13.74
C SER A 71 7.85 1.21 -15.28
N PRO A 72 9.06 1.42 -15.85
CA PRO A 72 9.24 1.39 -17.31
C PRO A 72 8.87 0.07 -17.95
N MET A 73 9.06 -1.06 -17.24
CA MET A 73 8.72 -2.39 -17.73
C MET A 73 7.20 -2.58 -17.85
N GLU A 74 6.43 -2.14 -16.86
CA GLU A 74 4.96 -2.21 -16.90
C GLU A 74 4.39 -1.40 -18.06
N LEU A 75 4.82 -0.14 -18.19
CA LEU A 75 4.39 0.75 -19.27
C LEU A 75 4.74 0.20 -20.66
N LYS A 76 5.92 -0.41 -20.79
CA LYS A 76 6.33 -1.10 -22.02
C LYS A 76 5.39 -2.27 -22.35
N GLU A 77 5.09 -3.12 -21.39
CA GLU A 77 4.23 -4.30 -21.58
C GLU A 77 2.78 -3.90 -21.93
N ILE A 78 2.23 -2.92 -21.22
CA ILE A 78 0.85 -2.46 -21.38
C ILE A 78 0.66 -1.70 -22.70
N ALA A 79 1.48 -0.67 -22.93
CA ALA A 79 1.31 0.21 -24.07
C ALA A 79 1.95 -0.32 -25.37
N GLY A 80 2.83 -1.33 -25.26
CA GLY A 80 3.61 -1.84 -26.39
C GLY A 80 4.66 -0.83 -26.88
N ILE A 81 5.18 0.00 -25.98
CA ILE A 81 6.18 1.05 -26.28
C ILE A 81 7.60 0.59 -25.94
N SER A 82 8.62 1.29 -26.45
CA SER A 82 10.00 1.01 -26.05
C SER A 82 10.25 1.43 -24.60
N GLU A 83 11.22 0.78 -23.93
CA GLU A 83 11.59 1.11 -22.56
C GLU A 83 12.08 2.56 -22.42
N GLY A 84 12.82 3.07 -23.41
CA GLY A 84 13.25 4.47 -23.45
C GLY A 84 12.08 5.45 -23.62
N ALA A 85 11.02 5.07 -24.33
CA ALA A 85 9.81 5.88 -24.40
C ALA A 85 9.04 5.85 -23.08
N ALA A 86 8.91 4.68 -22.45
CA ALA A 86 8.30 4.53 -21.14
C ALA A 86 8.99 5.41 -20.08
N LEU A 87 10.33 5.39 -20.04
CA LEU A 87 11.12 6.25 -19.14
C LEU A 87 10.80 7.74 -19.31
N LYS A 88 10.73 8.22 -20.56
CA LYS A 88 10.42 9.63 -20.86
C LYS A 88 9.00 10.02 -20.44
N ILE A 89 8.04 9.13 -20.66
CA ILE A 89 6.64 9.32 -20.25
C ILE A 89 6.56 9.42 -18.72
N ILE A 90 7.20 8.50 -18.00
CA ILE A 90 7.25 8.48 -16.53
C ILE A 90 7.91 9.76 -16.00
N GLN A 91 9.03 10.17 -16.58
CA GLN A 91 9.74 11.37 -16.14
C GLN A 91 8.89 12.63 -16.31
N ALA A 92 8.24 12.80 -17.46
CA ALA A 92 7.33 13.92 -17.68
C ALA A 92 6.13 13.89 -16.71
N ALA A 93 5.59 12.71 -16.42
CA ALA A 93 4.52 12.56 -15.45
C ALA A 93 4.96 12.91 -14.02
N ARG A 94 6.18 12.52 -13.62
CA ARG A 94 6.78 12.87 -12.33
C ARG A 94 6.96 14.38 -12.17
N GLU A 95 7.49 15.04 -13.20
CA GLU A 95 7.63 16.50 -13.23
C GLU A 95 6.27 17.19 -13.13
N ALA A 96 5.27 16.73 -13.89
CA ALA A 96 3.93 17.31 -13.88
C ALA A 96 3.18 17.11 -12.54
N ALA A 97 3.30 15.92 -11.94
CA ALA A 97 2.65 15.61 -10.66
C ALA A 97 3.44 16.09 -9.43
N ASN A 98 4.61 16.73 -9.60
CA ASN A 98 5.56 17.01 -8.52
C ASN A 98 5.88 15.75 -7.68
N ILE A 99 5.97 14.59 -8.33
CA ILE A 99 6.31 13.31 -7.72
C ILE A 99 7.79 13.03 -7.98
N GLY A 100 8.54 12.70 -6.93
CA GLY A 100 9.97 12.36 -7.05
C GLY A 100 10.91 13.56 -7.11
N THR A 101 10.41 14.78 -6.91
CA THR A 101 11.24 15.94 -6.59
C THR A 101 11.67 15.87 -5.13
N PHE A 102 12.89 16.33 -4.83
CA PHE A 102 13.35 16.42 -3.44
C PHE A 102 12.51 17.45 -2.70
N MET A 103 11.90 17.03 -1.59
CA MET A 103 11.13 17.90 -0.69
C MET A 103 11.94 18.13 0.58
N ARG A 104 11.89 19.35 1.13
CA ARG A 104 12.55 19.65 2.42
C ARG A 104 11.83 18.89 3.54
N ALA A 105 12.57 18.46 4.56
CA ALA A 105 12.03 17.57 5.59
C ALA A 105 10.84 18.18 6.37
N ASP A 106 10.81 19.50 6.57
CA ASP A 106 9.68 20.23 7.18
C ASP A 106 8.45 20.27 6.26
N GLU A 107 8.62 20.47 4.96
CA GLU A 107 7.50 20.39 3.99
C GLU A 107 6.93 18.97 3.94
N TYR A 108 7.80 17.95 3.96
CA TYR A 108 7.38 16.56 4.04
C TYR A 108 6.68 16.25 5.37
N MET A 109 7.14 16.83 6.48
CA MET A 109 6.46 16.72 7.77
C MET A 109 5.05 17.32 7.73
N GLU A 110 4.86 18.49 7.12
CA GLU A 110 3.53 19.07 6.92
C GLU A 110 2.66 18.18 6.03
N LYS A 111 3.19 17.63 4.93
CA LYS A 111 2.47 16.67 4.09
C LYS A 111 2.04 15.43 4.89
N ARG A 112 2.91 14.89 5.76
CA ARG A 112 2.57 13.73 6.59
C ARG A 112 1.47 14.01 7.63
N LYS A 113 1.17 15.26 7.97
CA LYS A 113 0.02 15.59 8.84
C LYS A 113 -1.32 15.27 8.20
N THR A 114 -1.38 15.10 6.88
CA THR A 114 -2.62 14.73 6.19
C THR A 114 -2.88 13.22 6.23
N ILE A 115 -1.95 12.41 6.75
CA ILE A 115 -2.15 10.96 6.89
C ILE A 115 -3.27 10.71 7.90
N GLY A 116 -4.33 10.06 7.43
CA GLY A 116 -5.46 9.64 8.26
C GLY A 116 -5.07 8.49 9.19
N ARG A 117 -5.77 8.37 10.32
CA ARG A 117 -5.65 7.24 11.23
C ARG A 117 -7.02 6.70 11.59
N ILE A 118 -7.17 5.38 11.52
CA ILE A 118 -8.38 4.66 11.90
C ILE A 118 -8.15 4.04 13.28
N SER A 119 -8.95 4.45 14.27
CA SER A 119 -8.95 3.85 15.61
C SER A 119 -9.31 2.38 15.51
N THR A 120 -8.63 1.57 16.32
CA THR A 120 -8.89 0.14 16.45
C THR A 120 -10.08 -0.17 17.36
N GLY A 121 -10.65 0.84 18.02
CA GLY A 121 -11.69 0.70 19.03
C GLY A 121 -11.17 0.37 20.44
N SER A 122 -9.86 0.15 20.60
CA SER A 122 -9.18 -0.06 21.88
C SER A 122 -8.16 1.06 22.12
N LYS A 123 -8.26 1.77 23.24
CA LYS A 123 -7.33 2.86 23.58
C LYS A 123 -5.92 2.33 23.81
N SER A 124 -5.82 1.13 24.39
CA SER A 124 -4.57 0.41 24.60
C SER A 124 -3.84 0.15 23.29
N LEU A 125 -4.57 -0.35 22.28
CA LEU A 125 -4.01 -0.65 20.97
C LEU A 125 -3.73 0.62 20.14
N ASP A 126 -4.61 1.62 20.20
CA ASP A 126 -4.38 2.91 19.52
C ASP A 126 -3.13 3.60 20.07
N LYS A 127 -2.89 3.54 21.39
CA LYS A 127 -1.66 4.07 21.99
C LYS A 127 -0.41 3.35 21.50
N LEU A 128 -0.46 2.02 21.34
CA LEU A 128 0.64 1.25 20.78
C LEU A 128 0.93 1.63 19.33
N LEU A 129 -0.11 1.98 18.56
CA LEU A 129 -0.03 2.33 17.14
C LEU A 129 0.10 3.83 16.86
N GLY A 130 0.34 4.66 17.89
CA GLY A 130 0.48 6.10 17.71
C GLY A 130 -0.80 6.81 17.23
N GLY A 131 -1.98 6.23 17.49
CA GLY A 131 -3.29 6.80 17.17
C GLY A 131 -4.19 5.89 16.33
N GLY A 132 -3.69 4.77 15.81
CA GLY A 132 -4.48 3.83 15.03
C GLY A 132 -3.76 3.37 13.76
N ILE A 133 -4.51 2.76 12.83
CA ILE A 133 -4.01 2.28 11.54
C ILE A 133 -3.90 3.47 10.57
N GLU A 134 -2.70 3.73 10.06
CA GLU A 134 -2.42 4.85 9.16
C GLU A 134 -2.91 4.58 7.72
N THR A 135 -3.38 5.62 7.03
CA THR A 135 -3.49 5.63 5.56
C THR A 135 -2.11 5.70 4.91
N GLN A 136 -2.00 5.45 3.60
CA GLN A 136 -0.72 5.44 2.88
C GLN A 136 0.28 4.45 3.48
N ALA A 137 -0.24 3.34 4.02
CA ALA A 137 0.54 2.31 4.68
C ALA A 137 -0.13 0.95 4.55
N ILE A 138 0.71 -0.09 4.49
CA ILE A 138 0.28 -1.48 4.65
C ILE A 138 0.52 -1.89 6.11
N THR A 139 -0.55 -2.21 6.82
CA THR A 139 -0.45 -2.82 8.16
C THR A 139 -0.71 -4.32 8.08
N GLU A 140 0.31 -5.12 8.40
CA GLU A 140 0.20 -6.57 8.55
C GLU A 140 -0.18 -6.94 9.98
N VAL A 141 -1.24 -7.74 10.12
CA VAL A 141 -1.59 -8.38 11.38
C VAL A 141 -1.50 -9.89 11.24
N PHE A 142 -0.60 -10.51 12.00
CA PHE A 142 -0.35 -11.95 11.94
C PHE A 142 -0.48 -12.63 13.30
N GLY A 143 -0.77 -13.94 13.28
CA GLY A 143 -0.88 -14.73 14.49
C GLY A 143 -1.65 -16.04 14.28
N GLU A 144 -1.77 -16.84 15.33
CA GLU A 144 -2.45 -18.13 15.29
C GLU A 144 -3.97 -18.01 15.02
N PHE A 145 -4.60 -19.14 14.70
CA PHE A 145 -6.05 -19.19 14.53
C PHE A 145 -6.78 -18.76 15.83
N GLY A 146 -7.79 -17.90 15.66
CA GLY A 146 -8.56 -17.35 16.77
C GLY A 146 -7.84 -16.28 17.61
N SER A 147 -6.67 -15.79 17.18
CA SER A 147 -5.97 -14.69 17.84
C SER A 147 -6.67 -13.33 17.71
N GLY A 148 -7.68 -13.21 16.84
CA GLY A 148 -8.49 -12.00 16.70
C GLY A 148 -8.24 -11.17 15.43
N LYS A 149 -7.44 -11.65 14.48
CA LYS A 149 -7.12 -10.93 13.22
C LYS A 149 -8.36 -10.45 12.46
N THR A 150 -9.24 -11.38 12.08
CA THR A 150 -10.51 -11.07 11.39
C THR A 150 -11.44 -10.21 12.25
N GLN A 151 -11.41 -10.35 13.58
CA GLN A 151 -12.21 -9.51 14.48
C GLN A 151 -11.73 -8.06 14.51
N LEU A 152 -10.41 -7.85 14.46
CA LEU A 152 -9.83 -6.52 14.30
C LEU A 152 -10.19 -5.94 12.92
N ALA A 153 -10.12 -6.74 11.84
CA ALA A 153 -10.55 -6.33 10.50
C ALA A 153 -12.04 -5.90 10.47
N HIS A 154 -12.94 -6.70 11.06
CA HIS A 154 -14.37 -6.35 11.18
C HIS A 154 -14.58 -5.07 11.97
N THR A 155 -13.81 -4.85 13.04
CA THR A 155 -13.91 -3.63 13.85
C THR A 155 -13.46 -2.41 13.05
N LEU A 156 -12.32 -2.49 12.35
CA LEU A 156 -11.81 -1.41 11.51
C LEU A 156 -12.78 -1.04 10.39
N ALA A 157 -13.45 -2.03 9.79
CA ALA A 157 -14.47 -1.80 8.76
C ALA A 157 -15.69 -1.00 9.25
N VAL A 158 -15.95 -1.01 10.56
CA VAL A 158 -16.96 -0.15 11.20
C VAL A 158 -16.34 1.18 11.63
N MET A 159 -15.16 1.15 12.26
CA MET A 159 -14.50 2.34 12.80
C MET A 159 -14.17 3.38 11.72
N VAL A 160 -13.74 2.95 10.52
CA VAL A 160 -13.40 3.89 9.43
C VAL A 160 -14.59 4.75 8.97
N GLN A 161 -15.81 4.27 9.17
CA GLN A 161 -17.03 4.98 8.78
C GLN A 161 -17.44 6.09 9.76
N LEU A 162 -16.88 6.08 10.97
CA LEU A 162 -17.07 7.15 11.95
C LEU A 162 -16.41 8.44 11.47
N PRO A 163 -16.85 9.61 11.93
CA PRO A 163 -16.19 10.86 11.59
C PRO A 163 -14.80 10.95 12.26
N PRO A 164 -13.89 11.83 11.76
CA PRO A 164 -12.53 11.97 12.29
C PRO A 164 -12.44 12.23 13.79
N GLU A 165 -13.35 13.03 14.35
CA GLU A 165 -13.44 13.35 15.78
C GLU A 165 -13.77 12.12 16.65
N GLU A 166 -14.35 11.07 16.07
CA GLU A 166 -14.66 9.80 16.74
C GLU A 166 -13.63 8.69 16.40
N GLY A 167 -12.56 9.04 15.70
CA GLY A 167 -11.47 8.13 15.35
C GLY A 167 -11.68 7.33 14.06
N GLY A 168 -12.64 7.74 13.22
CA GLY A 168 -12.79 7.21 11.86
C GLY A 168 -12.26 8.17 10.80
N LEU A 169 -12.66 7.98 9.55
CA LEU A 169 -12.30 8.85 8.42
C LEU A 169 -13.52 9.17 7.52
N GLY A 170 -14.74 8.86 7.99
CA GLY A 170 -15.98 9.00 7.22
C GLY A 170 -16.00 8.17 5.92
N GLY A 171 -15.19 7.11 5.83
CA GLY A 171 -14.93 6.43 4.57
C GLY A 171 -15.60 5.07 4.43
N SER A 172 -15.73 4.60 3.18
CA SER A 172 -16.15 3.23 2.83
C SER A 172 -14.99 2.22 2.87
N VAL A 173 -15.35 0.94 2.77
CA VAL A 173 -14.42 -0.20 2.88
C VAL A 173 -14.46 -1.06 1.63
N ILE A 174 -13.30 -1.48 1.13
CA ILE A 174 -13.17 -2.63 0.24
C ILE A 174 -12.63 -3.82 1.03
N TRP A 175 -13.23 -5.00 0.84
CA TRP A 175 -12.84 -6.23 1.52
C TRP A 175 -12.63 -7.36 0.52
N ILE A 176 -11.40 -7.86 0.43
CA ILE A 176 -11.03 -9.04 -0.33
C ILE A 176 -10.95 -10.23 0.64
N ASP A 177 -11.94 -11.11 0.59
CA ASP A 177 -12.05 -12.29 1.45
C ASP A 177 -11.51 -13.53 0.73
N THR A 178 -10.42 -14.08 1.24
CA THR A 178 -9.76 -15.27 0.66
C THR A 178 -10.14 -16.55 1.40
N GLU A 179 -10.64 -16.44 2.64
CA GLU A 179 -10.89 -17.57 3.54
C GLU A 179 -12.38 -17.78 3.87
N ASN A 180 -13.28 -17.00 3.26
CA ASN A 180 -14.72 -17.00 3.54
C ASN A 180 -15.00 -16.70 5.02
N THR A 181 -14.33 -15.69 5.55
CA THR A 181 -14.40 -15.28 6.98
C THR A 181 -15.13 -13.98 7.20
N PHE A 182 -15.48 -13.24 6.13
CA PHE A 182 -16.34 -12.08 6.25
C PHE A 182 -17.74 -12.51 6.72
N ARG A 183 -18.24 -11.87 7.78
CA ARG A 183 -19.56 -12.14 8.36
C ARG A 183 -20.32 -10.82 8.49
N PRO A 184 -21.29 -10.53 7.61
CA PRO A 184 -22.05 -9.28 7.68
C PRO A 184 -22.83 -9.14 9.00
N GLU A 185 -23.24 -10.27 9.60
CA GLU A 185 -23.89 -10.31 10.91
C GLU A 185 -22.98 -9.72 12.00
N ARG A 186 -21.66 -9.96 11.89
CA ARG A 186 -20.68 -9.41 12.82
C ARG A 186 -20.50 -7.91 12.64
N ILE A 187 -20.50 -7.41 11.40
CA ILE A 187 -20.51 -5.97 11.13
C ILE A 187 -21.75 -5.33 11.75
N ARG A 188 -22.93 -5.92 11.50
CA ARG A 188 -24.20 -5.45 12.04
C ARG A 188 -24.14 -5.33 13.56
N GLN A 189 -23.68 -6.39 14.24
CA GLN A 189 -23.54 -6.42 15.69
C GLN A 189 -22.61 -5.31 16.22
N ILE A 190 -21.44 -5.12 15.59
CA ILE A 190 -20.48 -4.09 16.00
C ILE A 190 -21.07 -2.68 15.81
N ALA A 191 -21.75 -2.44 14.68
CA ALA A 191 -22.40 -1.17 14.38
C ALA A 191 -23.48 -0.82 15.40
N GLU A 192 -24.40 -1.76 15.69
CA GLU A 192 -25.46 -1.60 16.69
C GLU A 192 -24.88 -1.21 18.06
N ASN A 193 -23.84 -1.93 18.50
CA ASN A 193 -23.24 -1.73 19.81
C ASN A 193 -22.36 -0.47 19.91
N ARG A 194 -22.06 0.17 18.77
CA ARG A 194 -21.37 1.47 18.66
C ARG A 194 -22.30 2.63 18.31
N GLY A 195 -23.62 2.39 18.24
CA GLY A 195 -24.61 3.44 17.98
C GLY A 195 -24.72 3.88 16.51
N LEU A 196 -24.18 3.08 15.58
CA LEU A 196 -24.32 3.30 14.15
C LEU A 196 -25.56 2.60 13.59
N ASP A 197 -26.11 3.12 12.50
CA ASP A 197 -27.13 2.41 11.74
C ASP A 197 -26.50 1.18 11.04
N PRO A 198 -26.94 -0.05 11.34
CA PRO A 198 -26.26 -1.25 10.85
C PRO A 198 -26.49 -1.49 9.36
N ASP A 199 -27.68 -1.13 8.84
CA ASP A 199 -28.02 -1.33 7.44
C ASP A 199 -27.26 -0.33 6.57
N GLU A 200 -27.09 0.91 7.04
CA GLU A 200 -26.24 1.92 6.41
C GLU A 200 -24.76 1.56 6.50
N THR A 201 -24.30 1.02 7.63
CA THR A 201 -22.91 0.54 7.79
C THR A 201 -22.58 -0.54 6.77
N LEU A 202 -23.52 -1.47 6.51
CA LEU A 202 -23.34 -2.55 5.55
C LEU A 202 -23.28 -2.05 4.09
N LYS A 203 -24.04 -1.03 3.72
CA LYS A 203 -24.01 -0.46 2.36
C LYS A 203 -22.67 0.14 1.96
N ASN A 204 -21.84 0.49 2.94
CA ASN A 204 -20.54 1.14 2.76
C ASN A 204 -19.37 0.14 2.77
N ILE A 205 -19.65 -1.16 2.70
CA ILE A 205 -18.63 -2.23 2.66
C ILE A 205 -18.79 -3.06 1.40
N TYR A 206 -17.78 -3.01 0.53
CA TYR A 206 -17.73 -3.70 -0.76
C TYR A 206 -16.89 -4.96 -0.62
N VAL A 207 -17.53 -6.14 -0.72
CA VAL A 207 -16.86 -7.42 -0.47
C VAL A 207 -16.72 -8.21 -1.77
N ALA A 208 -15.51 -8.73 -2.02
CA ALA A 208 -15.24 -9.66 -3.10
C ALA A 208 -14.53 -10.92 -2.57
N ARG A 209 -15.01 -12.09 -2.97
CA ARG A 209 -14.40 -13.36 -2.58
C ARG A 209 -13.35 -13.79 -3.60
N ALA A 210 -12.10 -13.91 -3.16
CA ALA A 210 -11.02 -14.47 -3.96
C ALA A 210 -11.01 -16.01 -3.85
N PHE A 211 -10.89 -16.70 -4.97
CA PHE A 211 -10.91 -18.18 -5.03
C PHE A 211 -9.53 -18.80 -5.26
N ASN A 212 -8.54 -18.00 -5.65
CA ASN A 212 -7.15 -18.39 -5.88
C ASN A 212 -6.26 -17.13 -5.91
N SER A 213 -4.94 -17.30 -6.00
CA SER A 213 -3.94 -16.22 -5.94
C SER A 213 -4.08 -15.22 -7.10
N ASN A 214 -4.30 -15.71 -8.33
CA ASN A 214 -4.50 -14.84 -9.49
C ASN A 214 -5.77 -14.01 -9.37
N HIS A 215 -6.88 -14.59 -8.88
CA HIS A 215 -8.12 -13.87 -8.65
C HIS A 215 -7.98 -12.83 -7.53
N GLN A 216 -7.24 -13.15 -6.46
CA GLN A 216 -6.91 -12.19 -5.40
C GLN A 216 -6.16 -10.96 -5.95
N MET A 217 -5.17 -11.17 -6.83
CA MET A 217 -4.44 -10.09 -7.48
C MET A 217 -5.35 -9.26 -8.39
N LEU A 218 -6.16 -9.91 -9.22
CA LEU A 218 -7.13 -9.25 -10.10
C LEU A 218 -8.16 -8.39 -9.33
N LEU A 219 -8.58 -8.83 -8.14
CA LEU A 219 -9.52 -8.07 -7.31
C LEU A 219 -8.91 -6.77 -6.76
N VAL A 220 -7.58 -6.72 -6.57
CA VAL A 220 -6.90 -5.46 -6.22
C VAL A 220 -6.88 -4.51 -7.40
N GLU A 221 -6.64 -5.00 -8.62
CA GLU A 221 -6.74 -4.18 -9.84
C GLU A 221 -8.16 -3.60 -10.00
N ARG A 222 -9.19 -4.43 -9.79
CA ARG A 222 -10.61 -3.98 -9.85
C ARG A 222 -11.03 -3.10 -8.68
N ALA A 223 -10.31 -3.12 -7.56
CA ALA A 223 -10.63 -2.25 -6.42
C ALA A 223 -10.53 -0.78 -6.81
N GLU A 224 -9.67 -0.44 -7.78
CA GLU A 224 -9.53 0.94 -8.28
C GLU A 224 -10.82 1.49 -8.90
N GLU A 225 -11.63 0.64 -9.55
CA GLU A 225 -12.91 1.06 -10.12
C GLU A 225 -13.85 1.60 -9.02
N ILE A 226 -13.96 0.86 -7.92
CA ILE A 226 -14.78 1.25 -6.76
C ILE A 226 -14.18 2.46 -6.04
N ILE A 227 -12.85 2.52 -5.91
CA ILE A 227 -12.16 3.66 -5.29
C ILE A 227 -12.47 4.95 -6.06
N LYS A 228 -12.39 4.92 -7.39
CA LYS A 228 -12.69 6.07 -8.25
C LYS A 228 -14.16 6.44 -8.22
N GLU A 229 -15.06 5.45 -8.27
CA GLU A 229 -16.50 5.69 -8.13
C GLU A 229 -16.83 6.42 -6.81
N LYS A 230 -16.17 6.02 -5.72
CA LYS A 230 -16.40 6.59 -4.38
C LYS A 230 -15.66 7.88 -4.10
N ALA A 231 -14.60 8.20 -4.84
CA ALA A 231 -13.88 9.46 -4.69
C ALA A 231 -14.78 10.69 -4.90
N GLU A 232 -15.83 10.56 -5.72
CA GLU A 232 -16.81 11.61 -6.02
C GLU A 232 -18.00 11.66 -5.03
N THR A 233 -17.94 10.90 -3.93
CA THR A 233 -19.00 10.82 -2.92
C THR A 233 -18.56 11.38 -1.57
N ASP A 234 -19.50 11.54 -0.64
CA ASP A 234 -19.23 11.91 0.75
C ASP A 234 -18.57 10.79 1.57
N ARG A 235 -18.44 9.59 0.99
CA ARG A 235 -17.82 8.42 1.62
C ARG A 235 -16.77 7.79 0.69
N PRO A 236 -15.60 8.43 0.51
CA PRO A 236 -14.50 7.83 -0.25
C PRO A 236 -14.03 6.52 0.41
N VAL A 237 -13.42 5.62 -0.36
CA VAL A 237 -12.79 4.44 0.23
C VAL A 237 -11.62 4.89 1.10
N LYS A 238 -11.57 4.43 2.36
CA LYS A 238 -10.47 4.74 3.30
C LYS A 238 -9.83 3.51 3.93
N LEU A 239 -10.41 2.33 3.71
CA LEU A 239 -9.86 1.06 4.17
C LEU A 239 -9.97 -0.01 3.08
N LEU A 240 -8.87 -0.68 2.77
CA LEU A 240 -8.83 -1.89 1.96
C LEU A 240 -8.33 -3.05 2.82
N VAL A 241 -9.18 -4.06 3.00
CA VAL A 241 -8.87 -5.28 3.78
C VAL A 241 -8.54 -6.43 2.84
N VAL A 242 -7.45 -7.16 3.11
CA VAL A 242 -7.16 -8.48 2.51
C VAL A 242 -7.08 -9.53 3.62
N ASP A 243 -8.15 -10.32 3.77
CA ASP A 243 -8.27 -11.35 4.83
C ASP A 243 -8.40 -12.75 4.21
N SER A 244 -7.35 -13.57 4.11
CA SER A 244 -5.94 -13.30 4.44
C SER A 244 -5.04 -13.23 3.21
N LEU A 245 -3.96 -12.45 3.33
CA LEU A 245 -3.03 -12.16 2.24
C LEU A 245 -2.34 -13.41 1.69
N MET A 246 -1.99 -14.36 2.57
CA MET A 246 -1.13 -15.50 2.23
C MET A 246 -1.87 -16.83 2.04
N ALA A 247 -3.19 -16.90 2.25
CA ALA A 247 -3.94 -18.16 2.18
C ALA A 247 -3.72 -18.88 0.84
N HIS A 248 -4.03 -18.20 -0.27
CA HIS A 248 -3.90 -18.76 -1.63
C HIS A 248 -2.45 -18.94 -2.06
N PHE A 249 -1.58 -17.96 -1.76
CA PHE A 249 -0.15 -18.05 -2.10
C PHE A 249 0.55 -19.24 -1.42
N ARG A 250 0.13 -19.60 -0.20
CA ARG A 250 0.69 -20.74 0.51
C ARG A 250 0.17 -22.08 0.00
N SER A 251 -1.11 -22.14 -0.41
CA SER A 251 -1.73 -23.38 -0.87
C SER A 251 -1.35 -23.75 -2.31
N GLU A 252 -1.17 -22.76 -3.18
CA GLU A 252 -0.89 -22.99 -4.61
C GLU A 252 0.60 -23.22 -4.90
N TYR A 253 1.49 -22.56 -4.16
CA TYR A 253 2.94 -22.61 -4.41
C TYR A 253 3.63 -23.41 -3.31
N VAL A 254 3.51 -24.74 -3.43
CA VAL A 254 4.06 -25.69 -2.46
C VAL A 254 5.47 -26.12 -2.84
N GLY A 255 6.37 -26.15 -1.84
CA GLY A 255 7.73 -26.63 -1.99
C GLY A 255 8.73 -25.56 -2.45
N ARG A 256 10.01 -25.94 -2.52
CA ARG A 256 11.11 -25.00 -2.85
C ARG A 256 11.15 -24.60 -4.32
N GLY A 257 10.65 -25.44 -5.23
CA GLY A 257 10.70 -25.19 -6.67
C GLY A 257 9.82 -24.03 -7.13
N THR A 258 8.70 -23.75 -6.44
CA THR A 258 7.75 -22.68 -6.75
C THR A 258 7.95 -21.43 -5.89
N LEU A 259 8.97 -21.44 -5.01
CA LEU A 259 9.24 -20.36 -4.07
C LEU A 259 9.54 -19.05 -4.80
N ALA A 260 10.38 -19.08 -5.84
CA ALA A 260 10.76 -17.89 -6.58
C ALA A 260 9.54 -17.23 -7.25
N GLU A 261 8.72 -18.01 -7.95
CA GLU A 261 7.48 -17.53 -8.58
C GLU A 261 6.51 -16.94 -7.55
N ARG A 262 6.31 -17.64 -6.42
CA ARG A 262 5.47 -17.14 -5.33
C ARG A 262 5.96 -15.79 -4.82
N GLN A 263 7.27 -15.68 -4.58
CA GLN A 263 7.88 -14.45 -4.08
C GLN A 263 7.74 -13.29 -5.09
N GLN A 264 7.87 -13.55 -6.40
CA GLN A 264 7.66 -12.54 -7.43
C GLN A 264 6.21 -12.07 -7.52
N LYS A 265 5.23 -13.01 -7.53
CA LYS A 265 3.81 -12.64 -7.56
C LYS A 265 3.36 -11.93 -6.29
N LEU A 266 3.84 -12.35 -5.13
CA LEU A 266 3.59 -11.66 -3.86
C LEU A 266 4.19 -10.25 -3.86
N ALA A 267 5.40 -10.06 -4.40
CA ALA A 267 6.02 -8.74 -4.54
C ALA A 267 5.19 -7.81 -5.42
N LYS A 268 4.73 -8.30 -6.59
CA LYS A 268 3.81 -7.55 -7.46
C LYS A 268 2.53 -7.17 -6.70
N HIS A 269 1.89 -8.14 -6.05
CA HIS A 269 0.65 -7.91 -5.31
C HIS A 269 0.80 -6.87 -4.18
N LEU A 270 1.92 -6.89 -3.45
CA LEU A 270 2.24 -5.90 -2.43
C LEU A 270 2.54 -4.52 -3.03
N ALA A 271 3.17 -4.46 -4.20
CA ALA A 271 3.39 -3.21 -4.93
C ALA A 271 2.06 -2.58 -5.38
N ASP A 272 1.11 -3.39 -5.89
CA ASP A 272 -0.23 -2.92 -6.25
C ASP A 272 -0.99 -2.35 -5.04
N LEU A 273 -0.87 -3.01 -3.88
CA LEU A 273 -1.47 -2.54 -2.63
C LEU A 273 -0.84 -1.22 -2.14
N HIS A 274 0.48 -1.09 -2.20
CA HIS A 274 1.17 0.16 -1.87
C HIS A 274 0.75 1.30 -2.79
N ARG A 275 0.67 1.02 -4.09
CA ARG A 275 0.21 1.99 -5.08
C ARG A 275 -1.19 2.51 -4.74
N ILE A 276 -2.11 1.63 -4.39
CA ILE A 276 -3.46 2.03 -3.93
C ILE A 276 -3.40 2.86 -2.65
N ALA A 277 -2.60 2.45 -1.67
CA ALA A 277 -2.48 3.16 -0.40
C ALA A 277 -2.01 4.60 -0.60
N ASP A 278 -0.96 4.79 -1.41
CA ASP A 278 -0.30 6.08 -1.65
C ASP A 278 -1.12 6.99 -2.58
N LEU A 279 -1.65 6.46 -3.69
CA LEU A 279 -2.38 7.27 -4.68
C LEU A 279 -3.71 7.80 -4.15
N TYR A 280 -4.41 7.02 -3.33
CA TYR A 280 -5.79 7.33 -2.92
C TYR A 280 -5.93 7.64 -1.43
N ASP A 281 -4.82 7.72 -0.69
CA ASP A 281 -4.81 7.94 0.76
C ASP A 281 -5.71 6.92 1.49
N ILE A 282 -5.42 5.64 1.26
CA ILE A 282 -6.17 4.49 1.80
C ILE A 282 -5.30 3.75 2.82
N ALA A 283 -5.91 3.29 3.92
CA ALA A 283 -5.28 2.35 4.83
C ALA A 283 -5.42 0.93 4.27
N VAL A 284 -4.30 0.24 4.05
CA VAL A 284 -4.32 -1.16 3.62
C VAL A 284 -4.08 -2.04 4.84
N PHE A 285 -5.05 -2.89 5.17
CA PHE A 285 -5.00 -3.80 6.30
C PHE A 285 -5.00 -5.24 5.82
N VAL A 286 -3.91 -5.96 6.07
CA VAL A 286 -3.75 -7.34 5.62
C VAL A 286 -3.63 -8.27 6.82
N THR A 287 -4.36 -9.38 6.79
CA THR A 287 -4.17 -10.43 7.79
C THR A 287 -3.23 -11.50 7.24
N ASN A 288 -2.48 -12.12 8.14
CA ASN A 288 -1.59 -13.21 7.78
C ASN A 288 -1.61 -14.32 8.84
N GLN A 289 -1.32 -15.54 8.40
CA GLN A 289 -1.21 -16.70 9.25
C GLN A 289 0.25 -16.94 9.65
N VAL A 290 0.42 -17.65 10.76
CA VAL A 290 1.73 -18.13 11.21
C VAL A 290 1.92 -19.60 10.90
N GLN A 291 3.18 -20.01 10.82
CA GLN A 291 3.60 -21.40 10.81
C GLN A 291 4.45 -21.68 12.05
N ALA A 292 4.27 -22.87 12.65
CA ALA A 292 5.15 -23.34 13.71
C ALA A 292 6.54 -23.64 13.15
N LYS A 293 7.58 -23.28 13.91
CA LYS A 293 8.97 -23.66 13.68
C LYS A 293 9.33 -24.78 14.67
N PRO A 294 9.32 -26.06 14.25
CA PRO A 294 9.54 -27.20 15.14
C PRO A 294 10.93 -27.17 15.82
N ASP A 295 11.91 -26.56 15.17
CA ASP A 295 13.30 -26.53 15.62
C ASP A 295 13.59 -25.40 16.63
N ALA A 296 12.58 -24.65 17.06
CA ALA A 296 12.73 -23.59 18.05
C ALA A 296 12.71 -24.18 19.47
N PHE A 297 13.90 -24.33 20.07
CA PHE A 297 14.05 -24.80 21.46
C PHE A 297 13.80 -23.71 22.52
N PHE A 298 13.87 -22.42 22.13
CA PHE A 298 13.66 -21.26 23.00
C PHE A 298 12.93 -20.14 22.25
N GLY A 299 12.03 -19.44 22.95
CA GLY A 299 11.23 -18.34 22.40
C GLY A 299 9.92 -18.78 21.75
N ASP A 300 9.20 -17.82 21.16
CA ASP A 300 7.97 -18.09 20.43
C ASP A 300 8.29 -18.86 19.12
N PRO A 301 7.78 -20.08 18.94
CA PRO A 301 8.06 -20.89 17.75
C PRO A 301 7.28 -20.41 16.53
N THR A 302 6.42 -19.42 16.64
CA THR A 302 5.59 -18.96 15.52
C THR A 302 6.36 -17.99 14.61
N ARG A 303 6.24 -18.20 13.30
CA ARG A 303 6.76 -17.27 12.28
C ARG A 303 5.67 -16.92 11.27
N PRO A 304 5.56 -15.65 10.85
CA PRO A 304 4.63 -15.26 9.80
C PRO A 304 5.01 -15.90 8.46
N VAL A 305 4.01 -16.20 7.64
CA VAL A 305 4.18 -16.74 6.29
C VAL A 305 4.48 -15.59 5.31
N GLY A 306 5.24 -15.83 4.23
CA GLY A 306 5.55 -14.80 3.21
C GLY A 306 7.02 -14.38 3.15
N GLY A 307 7.80 -14.69 4.19
CA GLY A 307 9.25 -14.46 4.21
C GLY A 307 9.64 -12.99 4.18
N HIS A 308 10.84 -12.70 3.67
CA HIS A 308 11.43 -11.35 3.70
C HIS A 308 10.66 -10.32 2.86
N ILE A 309 10.01 -10.74 1.77
CA ILE A 309 9.28 -9.80 0.90
C ILE A 309 8.14 -9.13 1.67
N LEU A 310 7.30 -9.92 2.34
CA LEU A 310 6.23 -9.37 3.17
C LEU A 310 6.79 -8.56 4.35
N ALA A 311 7.86 -9.06 4.97
CA ALA A 311 8.50 -8.37 6.10
C ALA A 311 9.01 -6.97 5.75
N HIS A 312 9.59 -6.78 4.57
CA HIS A 312 10.10 -5.48 4.13
C HIS A 312 9.03 -4.58 3.51
N SER A 313 7.92 -5.15 3.05
CA SER A 313 6.87 -4.38 2.37
C SER A 313 5.84 -3.84 3.35
N ALA A 314 5.54 -4.53 4.45
CA ALA A 314 4.58 -4.03 5.43
C ALA A 314 5.18 -2.87 6.24
N THR A 315 4.49 -1.72 6.28
CA THR A 315 4.91 -0.53 7.03
C THR A 315 4.82 -0.76 8.54
N LEU A 316 3.76 -1.44 8.99
CA LEU A 316 3.60 -1.86 10.38
C LEU A 316 3.30 -3.36 10.45
N ARG A 317 3.88 -4.03 11.44
CA ARG A 317 3.68 -5.47 11.66
C ARG A 317 3.28 -5.75 13.08
N ILE A 318 2.09 -6.32 13.27
CA ILE A 318 1.50 -6.58 14.58
C ILE A 318 1.29 -8.08 14.75
N TYR A 319 1.90 -8.64 15.81
CA TYR A 319 1.70 -10.02 16.20
C TYR A 319 0.56 -10.13 17.23
N LEU A 320 -0.47 -10.92 16.91
CA LEU A 320 -1.58 -11.21 17.81
C LEU A 320 -1.49 -12.62 18.40
N ARG A 321 -1.63 -12.71 19.73
CA ARG A 321 -1.74 -13.98 20.46
C ARG A 321 -2.89 -13.98 21.46
N LYS A 322 -3.34 -15.18 21.83
CA LYS A 322 -4.36 -15.36 22.87
C LYS A 322 -3.78 -15.00 24.24
N GLY A 323 -4.50 -14.17 25.00
CA GLY A 323 -4.19 -13.84 26.38
C GLY A 323 -5.01 -14.66 27.37
N LYS A 324 -4.85 -14.37 28.67
CA LYS A 324 -5.65 -14.97 29.74
C LYS A 324 -7.06 -14.36 29.78
N ALA A 325 -8.03 -15.11 30.30
CA ALA A 325 -9.40 -14.64 30.56
C ALA A 325 -10.08 -13.98 29.35
N GLY A 326 -10.00 -14.62 28.18
CA GLY A 326 -10.64 -14.15 26.95
C GLY A 326 -9.95 -12.96 26.27
N LYS A 327 -8.90 -12.38 26.87
CA LYS A 327 -8.13 -11.27 26.31
C LYS A 327 -7.29 -11.69 25.10
N ARG A 328 -6.81 -10.72 24.35
CA ARG A 328 -5.80 -10.85 23.30
C ARG A 328 -4.65 -9.90 23.60
N VAL A 329 -3.46 -10.25 23.09
CA VAL A 329 -2.27 -9.42 23.20
C VAL A 329 -1.79 -9.11 21.79
N ALA A 330 -1.67 -7.83 21.48
CA ALA A 330 -1.00 -7.32 20.30
C ALA A 330 0.42 -6.91 20.68
N ARG A 331 1.41 -7.35 19.90
CA ARG A 331 2.79 -6.88 20.00
C ARG A 331 3.18 -6.21 18.70
N LEU A 332 3.71 -5.00 18.77
CA LEU A 332 4.32 -4.34 17.61
C LEU A 332 5.69 -4.97 17.36
N ILE A 333 5.87 -5.54 16.18
CA ILE A 333 7.07 -6.27 15.77
C ILE A 333 7.97 -5.41 14.89
N ASP A 334 7.37 -4.57 14.06
CA ASP A 334 8.09 -3.71 13.13
C ASP A 334 7.31 -2.42 12.91
N SER A 335 8.03 -1.29 12.93
CA SER A 335 7.52 0.05 12.66
C SER A 335 8.69 0.99 12.36
N PRO A 336 8.54 1.94 11.41
CA PRO A 336 9.58 2.90 11.11
C PRO A 336 9.76 3.99 12.18
N HIS A 337 8.80 4.17 13.09
CA HIS A 337 8.80 5.32 14.01
C HIS A 337 8.25 5.04 15.42
N LEU A 338 7.57 3.91 15.63
CA LEU A 338 7.00 3.54 16.93
C LEU A 338 7.92 2.55 17.65
N PRO A 339 8.09 2.69 18.98
CA PRO A 339 8.87 1.74 19.76
C PRO A 339 8.16 0.38 19.85
N GLU A 340 8.94 -0.70 20.00
CA GLU A 340 8.39 -2.01 20.34
C GLU A 340 7.55 -1.93 21.62
N GLY A 341 6.42 -2.63 21.64
CA GLY A 341 5.53 -2.64 22.79
C GLY A 341 4.42 -3.67 22.65
N GLU A 342 3.66 -3.84 23.73
CA GLU A 342 2.49 -4.70 23.76
C GLU A 342 1.25 -3.93 24.24
N ALA A 343 0.10 -4.29 23.67
CA ALA A 343 -1.21 -3.82 24.06
C ALA A 343 -2.11 -5.02 24.32
N ILE A 344 -2.96 -4.90 25.34
CA ILE A 344 -3.98 -5.89 25.67
C ILE A 344 -5.33 -5.33 25.24
N PHE A 345 -6.15 -6.19 24.64
CA PHE A 345 -7.52 -5.88 24.24
C PHE A 345 -8.43 -7.11 24.40
N ARG A 346 -9.72 -6.93 24.17
CA ARG A 346 -10.77 -7.96 24.21
C ARG A 346 -11.58 -7.95 22.92
N ILE A 347 -12.28 -9.06 22.69
CA ILE A 347 -13.26 -9.20 21.61
C ILE A 347 -14.63 -9.32 22.27
N THR A 348 -15.52 -8.38 21.99
CA THR A 348 -16.86 -8.26 22.60
C THR A 348 -17.89 -7.91 21.54
N ASP A 349 -19.13 -7.60 21.91
CA ASP A 349 -20.17 -7.22 20.93
C ASP A 349 -19.86 -5.91 20.20
N ARG A 350 -18.97 -5.06 20.74
CA ARG A 350 -18.43 -3.85 20.10
C ARG A 350 -17.24 -4.09 19.17
N GLY A 351 -16.87 -5.35 18.94
CA GLY A 351 -15.67 -5.69 18.19
C GLY A 351 -14.45 -5.75 19.10
N VAL A 352 -13.40 -5.01 18.75
CA VAL A 352 -12.21 -4.80 19.59
C VAL A 352 -12.43 -3.65 20.57
N GLU A 353 -12.14 -3.90 21.85
CA GLU A 353 -12.14 -2.90 22.94
C GLU A 353 -11.13 -3.31 24.05
N ASP A 354 -11.01 -2.54 25.13
CA ASP A 354 -10.01 -2.77 26.20
C ASP A 354 -10.32 -3.94 27.16
#